data_AF-A0A845BNU5-F1
#
_entry.id   AF-A0A845BNU5-F1
#
_cell.length_a   1.000
_cell.length_b   1.000
_cell.length_c   1.000
_cell.angle_alpha   90.00
_cell.angle_beta   90.00
_cell.angle_gamma   90.00
#
_symmetry.space_group_name_H-M   'P 1'
#
loop_
_entity.id
_entity.type
_entity.pdbx_description
1 polymer ?
#
loop_
_entity_poly.entity_id
_entity_poly.type
_entity_poly.pdbx_seq_one_letter_code
_entity_poly.pdbx_strand_id
1 'polypeptide(L)'
;MSAPTLFHLMNLQTRMERLRGMDSDVLKAAGFDEMLDELQAVTTNLNTLRAVVSDVAGIDEAIELLLGLLQSAEDKPLHAASLMYLLQPLHGNLHRQTERLGGLV
;
A
#
# COMPACT_ATOMS: atom_id res chain seq x y z
N MET A 1 8.85 -14.26 -18.42
CA MET A 1 8.63 -14.95 -17.13
C MET A 1 7.72 -14.07 -16.31
N SER A 2 6.52 -14.53 -15.96
CA SER A 2 5.55 -13.77 -15.17
C SER A 2 6.08 -13.64 -13.75
N ALA A 3 6.29 -12.41 -13.26
CA ALA A 3 6.67 -12.19 -11.87
C ALA A 3 5.57 -12.78 -10.96
N PRO A 4 5.91 -13.59 -9.94
CA PRO A 4 4.93 -14.12 -9.02
C PRO A 4 4.20 -12.96 -8.34
N THR A 5 2.86 -13.02 -8.30
CA THR A 5 2.07 -12.03 -7.59
C THR A 5 2.33 -12.15 -6.08
N LEU A 6 2.18 -11.05 -5.33
CA LEU A 6 2.36 -11.03 -3.88
C LEU A 6 1.51 -12.11 -3.17
N PHE A 7 0.30 -12.36 -3.69
CA PHE A 7 -0.56 -13.43 -3.23
C PHE A 7 0.06 -14.83 -3.40
N HIS A 8 0.76 -15.07 -4.51
CA HIS A 8 1.44 -16.32 -4.76
C HIS A 8 2.65 -16.50 -3.82
N LEU A 9 3.40 -15.43 -3.56
CA LEU A 9 4.49 -15.42 -2.58
C LEU A 9 4.00 -15.71 -1.15
N MET A 10 2.89 -15.08 -0.72
CA MET A 10 2.28 -15.34 0.60
C MET A 10 1.82 -16.80 0.75
N ASN A 11 1.23 -17.38 -0.30
CA ASN A 11 0.82 -18.78 -0.29
C ASN A 11 2.02 -19.74 -0.27
N LEU A 12 3.08 -19.40 -0.99
CA LEU A 12 4.33 -20.16 -0.98
C LEU A 12 4.95 -20.13 0.42
N GLN A 13 5.08 -18.95 1.02
CA GLN A 13 5.57 -18.78 2.38
C GLN A 13 4.74 -19.62 3.36
N THR A 14 3.41 -19.51 3.36
CA THR A 14 2.52 -20.29 4.24
C THR A 14 2.72 -21.81 4.11
N ARG A 15 3.04 -22.30 2.90
CA ARG A 15 3.32 -23.72 2.67
C ARG A 15 4.70 -24.12 3.18
N MET A 16 5.71 -23.27 2.98
CA MET A 16 7.08 -23.53 3.41
C MET A 16 7.22 -23.39 4.94
N GLU A 17 6.41 -22.55 5.57
CA GLU A 17 6.31 -22.40 7.03
C GLU A 17 6.00 -23.72 7.75
N ARG A 18 5.26 -24.62 7.09
CA ARG A 18 4.93 -25.96 7.62
C ARG A 18 6.15 -26.86 7.75
N LEU A 19 7.25 -26.52 7.08
CA LEU A 19 8.51 -27.24 7.11
C LEU A 19 9.49 -26.62 8.11
N ARG A 20 9.16 -25.48 8.73
CA ARG A 20 10.00 -24.81 9.73
C ARG A 20 10.26 -25.74 10.91
N GLY A 21 11.51 -25.83 11.34
CA GLY A 21 11.89 -26.67 12.47
C GLY A 21 11.74 -28.17 12.23
N MET A 22 11.52 -28.63 10.99
CA MET A 22 11.65 -30.05 10.67
C MET A 22 13.09 -30.51 10.93
N ASP A 23 13.24 -31.64 11.59
CA ASP A 23 14.54 -32.18 12.00
C ASP A 23 15.23 -32.87 10.81
N SER A 24 15.67 -32.04 9.87
CA SER A 24 16.40 -32.42 8.67
C SER A 24 17.72 -31.68 8.65
N ASP A 25 18.81 -32.43 8.80
CA ASP A 25 20.18 -31.89 8.74
C ASP A 25 20.44 -31.15 7.42
N VAL A 26 19.79 -31.56 6.33
CA VAL A 26 19.86 -30.90 5.03
C VAL A 26 19.19 -29.53 5.04
N LEU A 27 18.01 -29.41 5.67
CA LEU A 27 17.30 -28.13 5.75
C LEU A 27 18.02 -27.15 6.69
N LYS A 28 18.55 -27.65 7.81
CA LYS A 28 19.36 -26.86 8.74
C LYS A 28 20.66 -26.37 8.08
N ALA A 29 21.39 -27.25 7.40
CA ALA A 29 22.62 -26.90 6.70
C ALA A 29 22.38 -25.93 5.53
N ALA A 30 21.18 -25.95 4.94
CA ALA A 30 20.78 -25.03 3.88
C ALA A 30 20.29 -23.66 4.40
N GLY A 31 20.24 -23.42 5.72
CA GLY A 31 19.74 -22.16 6.27
C GLY A 31 18.24 -21.94 6.00
N PHE A 32 17.45 -23.02 5.96
CA PHE A 32 16.04 -22.95 5.54
C PHE A 32 15.20 -21.98 6.39
N ASP A 33 15.38 -21.99 7.70
CA ASP A 33 14.63 -21.11 8.60
C ASP A 33 15.02 -19.63 8.41
N GLU A 34 16.30 -19.33 8.14
CA GLU A 34 16.77 -17.97 7.82
C GLU A 34 16.18 -17.48 6.49
N MET A 35 16.13 -18.35 5.47
CA MET A 35 15.46 -18.04 4.20
C MET A 35 13.96 -17.81 4.36
N LEU A 36 13.29 -18.50 5.29
CA LEU A 36 11.89 -18.25 5.61
C LEU A 36 11.70 -16.87 6.26
N ASP A 37 12.58 -16.49 7.18
CA ASP A 37 12.54 -15.19 7.83
C ASP A 37 12.80 -14.05 6.83
N GLU A 38 13.76 -14.22 5.92
CA GLU A 38 14.00 -13.28 4.81
C GLU A 38 12.79 -13.17 3.88
N LEU A 39 12.17 -14.29 3.50
CA LEU A 39 10.98 -14.30 2.66
C LEU A 39 9.80 -13.60 3.33
N GLN A 40 9.65 -13.78 4.66
CA GLN A 40 8.65 -13.09 5.46
C GLN A 40 8.89 -11.57 5.48
N ALA A 41 10.13 -11.15 5.65
CA ALA A 41 10.51 -9.74 5.63
C ALA A 41 10.21 -9.10 4.25
N VAL A 42 10.60 -9.77 3.16
CA VAL A 42 10.31 -9.33 1.79
C VAL A 42 8.79 -9.22 1.55
N THR A 43 8.02 -10.22 1.96
CA THR A 43 6.57 -10.22 1.78
C THR A 43 5.89 -9.11 2.58
N THR A 44 6.36 -8.84 3.79
CA THR A 44 5.91 -7.72 4.62
C THR A 44 6.21 -6.38 3.94
N ASN A 45 7.45 -6.19 3.48
CA ASN A 45 7.87 -4.96 2.80
C ASN A 45 7.07 -4.70 1.50
N LEU A 46 6.80 -5.75 0.72
CA LEU A 46 5.99 -5.63 -0.49
C LEU A 46 4.52 -5.29 -0.19
N ASN A 47 3.96 -5.82 0.90
CA ASN A 47 2.61 -5.44 1.35
C ASN A 47 2.56 -3.96 1.75
N THR A 48 3.57 -3.50 2.51
CA THR A 48 3.71 -2.09 2.87
C THR A 48 3.82 -1.21 1.65
N LEU A 49 4.67 -1.57 0.68
CA LEU A 49 4.82 -0.81 -0.57
C LEU A 49 3.52 -0.75 -1.36
N ARG A 50 2.76 -1.85 -1.42
CA ARG A 50 1.43 -1.85 -2.07
C ARG A 50 0.44 -0.92 -1.37
N ALA A 51 0.47 -0.85 -0.04
CA ALA A 51 -0.35 0.08 0.72
C ALA A 51 0.03 1.53 0.40
N VAL A 52 1.33 1.86 0.39
CA VAL A 52 1.85 3.18 0.01
C VAL A 52 1.42 3.56 -1.41
N VAL A 53 1.55 2.66 -2.38
CA VAL A 53 1.11 2.92 -3.77
C VAL A 53 -0.39 3.23 -3.83
N SER A 54 -1.21 2.49 -3.06
CA SER A 54 -2.65 2.75 -2.98
C SER A 54 -2.95 4.09 -2.33
N ASP A 55 -2.22 4.49 -1.29
CA ASP A 55 -2.42 5.77 -0.61
C ASP A 55 -2.01 6.93 -1.53
N VAL A 56 -0.88 6.81 -2.25
CA VAL A 56 -0.42 7.80 -3.24
C VAL A 56 -1.41 7.93 -4.40
N ALA A 57 -1.95 6.83 -4.93
CA ALA A 57 -2.95 6.89 -5.99
C ALA A 57 -4.21 7.66 -5.58
N GLY A 58 -4.67 7.49 -4.33
CA GLY A 58 -5.82 8.25 -3.85
C GLY A 58 -5.50 9.73 -3.54
N ILE A 59 -4.23 10.09 -3.29
CA ILE A 59 -3.80 11.49 -3.21
C ILE A 59 -3.86 12.12 -4.61
N ASP A 60 -3.39 11.39 -5.63
CA ASP A 60 -3.44 11.83 -7.04
C ASP A 60 -4.88 12.11 -7.50
N GLU A 61 -5.81 11.19 -7.23
CA GLU A 61 -7.25 11.39 -7.48
C GLU A 61 -7.80 12.66 -6.79
N ALA A 62 -7.39 12.92 -5.54
CA ALA A 62 -7.80 14.12 -4.83
C ALA A 62 -7.23 15.40 -5.48
N ILE A 63 -5.99 15.36 -5.95
CA ILE A 63 -5.38 16.49 -6.66
C ILE A 63 -6.08 16.74 -8.00
N GLU A 64 -6.43 15.69 -8.76
CA GLU A 64 -7.19 15.83 -10.00
C GLU A 64 -8.55 16.51 -9.77
N LEU A 65 -9.26 16.15 -8.70
CA LEU A 65 -10.52 16.80 -8.33
C LEU A 65 -10.35 18.29 -8.01
N LEU A 66 -9.28 18.65 -7.29
CA LEU A 66 -8.94 20.05 -7.00
C LEU A 66 -8.65 20.84 -8.28
N LEU A 67 -7.88 20.26 -9.19
CA LEU A 67 -7.55 20.89 -10.47
C LEU A 67 -8.82 21.10 -11.32
N GLY A 68 -9.72 20.12 -11.38
CA GLY A 68 -11.00 20.26 -12.08
C GLY A 68 -11.90 21.35 -11.47
N LEU A 69 -11.89 21.49 -10.14
CA LEU A 69 -12.59 22.58 -9.46
C LEU A 69 -12.00 23.95 -9.79
N LEU A 70 -10.68 24.07 -9.81
CA LEU A 70 -9.99 25.32 -10.14
C LEU A 70 -10.27 25.74 -11.59
N GLN A 71 -10.23 24.81 -12.54
CA GLN A 71 -10.61 25.06 -13.93
C GLN A 71 -12.07 25.53 -14.03
N SER A 72 -12.98 24.87 -13.31
CA SER A 72 -14.40 25.26 -13.32
C SER A 72 -14.66 26.63 -12.68
N ALA A 73 -13.81 27.03 -11.73
CA ALA A 73 -13.89 28.33 -11.05
C ALA A 73 -13.47 29.50 -11.96
N GLU A 74 -12.63 29.24 -12.96
CA GLU A 74 -12.21 30.22 -13.97
C GLU A 74 -13.40 30.63 -14.86
N ASP A 75 -14.22 29.67 -15.26
CA ASP A 75 -15.39 29.89 -16.12
C ASP A 75 -16.63 30.40 -15.35
N LYS A 76 -16.79 30.02 -14.08
CA LYS A 76 -17.94 30.41 -13.25
C LYS A 76 -17.54 30.63 -11.80
N PRO A 77 -17.97 31.73 -11.16
CA PRO A 77 -17.71 31.95 -9.74
C PRO A 77 -18.39 30.86 -8.91
N LEU A 78 -17.57 30.00 -8.28
CA LEU A 78 -18.03 28.98 -7.36
C LEU A 78 -18.49 29.62 -6.05
N HIS A 79 -19.69 29.28 -5.61
CA HIS A 79 -20.18 29.70 -4.30
C HIS A 79 -19.33 29.07 -3.19
N ALA A 80 -18.98 29.86 -2.16
CA ALA A 80 -18.17 29.43 -1.03
C ALA A 80 -18.71 28.16 -0.34
N ALA A 81 -20.04 28.03 -0.23
CA ALA A 81 -20.68 26.83 0.33
C ALA A 81 -20.43 25.58 -0.53
N SER A 82 -20.56 25.69 -1.86
CA SER A 82 -20.27 24.60 -2.80
C SER A 82 -18.80 24.18 -2.73
N LEU A 83 -17.90 25.16 -2.63
CA LEU A 83 -16.46 24.93 -2.47
C LEU A 83 -16.15 24.20 -1.16
N MET A 84 -16.81 24.59 -0.06
CA MET A 84 -16.69 23.92 1.22
C MET A 84 -17.17 22.45 1.18
N TYR A 85 -18.32 22.18 0.54
CA TYR A 85 -18.84 20.81 0.38
C TYR A 85 -17.92 19.90 -0.43
N LEU A 86 -17.13 20.47 -1.35
CA LEU A 86 -16.20 19.72 -2.20
C LEU A 86 -14.83 19.54 -1.54
N LEU A 87 -14.34 20.55 -0.83
CA LEU A 87 -13.04 20.50 -0.15
C LEU A 87 -13.07 19.68 1.15
N GLN A 88 -14.20 19.62 1.85
CA GLN A 88 -14.28 18.94 3.14
C GLN A 88 -14.07 17.41 3.04
N PRO A 89 -14.71 16.67 2.11
CA PRO A 89 -14.42 15.25 1.89
C PRO A 89 -12.98 15.02 1.42
N LEU A 90 -12.46 15.93 0.59
CA LEU A 90 -11.13 15.86 0.04
C LEU A 90 -10.06 15.97 1.13
N HIS A 91 -10.19 16.98 1.99
CA HIS A 91 -9.36 17.15 3.16
C HIS A 91 -9.42 15.92 4.08
N GLY A 92 -10.62 15.35 4.29
CA GLY A 92 -10.78 14.12 5.07
C GLY A 92 -10.08 12.90 4.46
N ASN A 93 -10.07 12.78 3.12
CA ASN A 93 -9.35 11.71 2.42
C ASN A 93 -7.84 11.88 2.52
N LEU A 94 -7.33 13.08 2.23
CA LEU A 94 -5.91 13.40 2.33
C LEU A 94 -5.38 13.24 3.75
N HIS A 95 -6.15 13.66 4.75
CA HIS A 95 -5.79 13.49 6.15
C HIS A 95 -5.65 12.01 6.51
N ARG A 96 -6.63 11.18 6.16
CA ARG A 96 -6.56 9.73 6.39
C ARG A 96 -5.37 9.07 5.68
N GLN A 97 -5.07 9.46 4.44
CA GLN A 97 -3.90 8.96 3.72
C GLN A 97 -2.59 9.40 4.38
N THR A 98 -2.53 10.64 4.88
CA THR A 98 -1.37 11.15 5.62
C THR A 98 -1.15 10.38 6.91
N GLU A 99 -2.22 10.10 7.68
CA GLU A 99 -2.13 9.27 8.90
C GLU A 99 -1.67 7.84 8.59
N ARG A 100 -2.18 7.23 7.50
CA ARG A 100 -1.77 5.89 7.07
C ARG A 100 -0.29 5.84 6.69
N LEU A 101 0.19 6.82 5.93
CA LEU A 101 1.61 6.93 5.56
C LEU A 101 2.47 7.22 6.79
N GLY A 102 2.01 8.09 7.69
CA GLY A 102 2.72 8.41 8.94
C GLY A 102 2.85 7.21 9.89
N GLY A 103 1.89 6.29 9.87
CA GLY A 103 1.96 5.04 10.64
C GLY A 103 2.91 3.98 10.06
N LEU A 104 3.51 4.23 8.90
CA LEU A 104 4.49 3.33 8.25
C LEU A 104 5.95 3.76 8.47
N VAL A 105 6.19 4.93 9.07
CA VAL A 105 7.51 5.53 9.37
C VAL A 105 7.79 5.44 10.87
#